data_AF-A0A852DJ11-F1
#
_entry.id   AF-A0A852DJ11-F1
#
_cell.length_a   1.000
_cell.length_b   1.000
_cell.length_c   1.000
_cell.angle_alpha   90.00
_cell.angle_beta   90.00
_cell.angle_gamma   90.00
#
_symmetry.space_group_name_H-M   'P 1'
#
loop_
_entity.id
_entity.type
_entity.pdbx_description
1 polymer ?
#
loop_
_entity_poly.entity_id
_entity_poly.type
_entity_poly.pdbx_seq_one_letter_code
_entity_poly.pdbx_strand_id
1 'polypeptide(L)'
;QIDFEELANSLVQLERRCRASWHNLKVIAKHETKPVLKTKLTEFLKDSTQRIIVLKVVHRRVLNRFHSFLLYLGYPASAVRDVKVTSICKLLQEFALEYRTCWERVLLQQKKRAAHRERNKTRGRLITETEKFSGIAEAVLPPAVVSSSPREQMEAGHESMKIVLTSPTDIPARRSRASQGTGHGTPTQGSPAQEDVPSSPDDASDEIMDQLVKSVTHNPNPRPCPNKERRRSRGNRKSLRRTLKSGLTEELVQALGLGRVPGMEI
;
A
#
# COMPACT_ATOMS: atom_id res chain seq x y z
N GLN A 1 15.06 14.91 -13.40
CA GLN A 1 13.84 14.61 -14.18
C GLN A 1 14.24 14.59 -15.66
N ILE A 2 13.60 13.79 -16.50
CA ILE A 2 13.80 13.84 -17.97
C ILE A 2 12.75 14.80 -18.54
N ASP A 3 13.15 15.67 -19.48
CA ASP A 3 12.23 16.43 -20.31
C ASP A 3 12.17 15.82 -21.73
N PHE A 4 10.95 15.53 -22.19
CA PHE A 4 10.72 14.90 -23.49
C PHE A 4 10.63 15.92 -24.63
N GLU A 5 10.25 17.17 -24.34
CA GLU A 5 10.25 18.26 -25.33
C GLU A 5 11.68 18.70 -25.64
N GLU A 6 12.53 18.82 -24.61
CA GLU A 6 13.96 19.09 -24.82
C GLU A 6 14.63 17.95 -25.62
N LEU A 7 14.31 16.69 -25.30
CA LEU A 7 14.81 15.52 -26.04
C LEU A 7 14.37 15.55 -27.52
N ALA A 8 13.10 15.86 -27.80
CA ALA A 8 12.60 15.97 -29.17
C ALA A 8 13.30 17.09 -29.95
N ASN A 9 13.45 18.27 -29.34
CA ASN A 9 14.17 19.40 -29.92
C ASN A 9 15.66 19.11 -30.16
N SER A 10 16.32 18.42 -29.22
CA SER A 10 17.71 17.98 -29.33
C SER A 10 17.92 17.03 -30.52
N LEU A 11 17.01 16.06 -30.73
CA LEU A 11 17.06 15.16 -31.89
C LEU A 11 16.90 15.93 -33.22
N VAL A 12 16.00 16.91 -33.29
CA VAL A 12 15.84 17.77 -34.47
C VAL A 12 17.09 18.64 -34.71
N GLN A 13 17.69 19.19 -33.65
CA GLN A 13 18.92 19.99 -33.76
C GLN A 13 20.12 19.13 -34.21
N LEU A 14 20.25 17.91 -33.68
CA LEU A 14 21.30 16.95 -34.05
C LEU A 14 21.17 16.53 -35.52
N GLU A 15 19.95 16.27 -36.00
CA GLU A 15 19.69 16.00 -37.42
C GLU A 15 20.06 17.19 -38.31
N ARG A 16 19.65 18.41 -37.94
CA ARG A 16 20.00 19.65 -38.68
C ARG A 16 21.52 19.85 -38.74
N ARG A 17 22.22 19.66 -37.61
CA ARG A 17 23.69 19.74 -37.54
C ARG A 17 24.37 18.69 -38.43
N CYS A 18 23.92 17.43 -38.38
CA CYS A 18 24.47 16.36 -39.22
C CYS A 18 24.27 16.64 -40.72
N ARG A 19 23.09 17.13 -41.13
CA ARG A 19 22.82 17.57 -42.52
C ARG A 19 23.72 18.75 -42.94
N ALA A 20 23.98 19.71 -42.06
CA ALA A 20 24.92 20.80 -42.31
C ALA A 20 26.37 20.28 -42.45
N SER A 21 26.82 19.35 -41.60
CA SER A 21 28.13 18.72 -41.71
C SER A 21 28.31 17.96 -43.03
N TRP A 22 27.28 17.30 -43.55
CA TRP A 22 27.29 16.71 -44.89
C TRP A 22 27.46 17.76 -46.01
N HIS A 23 26.80 18.92 -45.91
CA HIS A 23 27.01 20.00 -46.87
C HIS A 23 28.43 20.57 -46.77
N ASN A 24 28.96 20.77 -45.56
CA ASN A 24 30.31 21.28 -45.35
C ASN A 24 31.36 20.29 -45.91
N LEU A 25 31.19 18.99 -45.68
CA LEU A 25 32.01 17.95 -46.30
C LEU A 25 31.95 18.02 -47.84
N LYS A 26 30.77 18.24 -48.43
CA LYS A 26 30.62 18.39 -49.90
C LYS A 26 31.34 19.62 -50.46
N VAL A 27 31.50 20.69 -49.68
CA VAL A 27 32.31 21.88 -50.06
C VAL A 27 33.79 21.57 -49.89
N ILE A 28 34.22 21.09 -48.72
CA ILE A 28 35.61 20.73 -48.41
C ILE A 28 36.15 19.71 -49.42
N ALA A 29 35.34 18.72 -49.82
CA ALA A 29 35.73 17.68 -50.76
C ALA A 29 36.16 18.18 -52.15
N LYS A 30 35.82 19.42 -52.53
CA LYS A 30 36.30 20.07 -53.77
C LYS A 30 37.76 20.52 -53.71
N HIS A 31 38.27 20.84 -52.51
CA HIS A 31 39.57 21.50 -52.33
C HIS A 31 40.57 20.67 -51.50
N GLU A 32 40.09 19.78 -50.61
CA GLU A 32 40.95 18.85 -49.87
C GLU A 32 41.62 17.85 -50.82
N THR A 33 42.92 17.62 -50.64
CA THR A 33 43.72 16.65 -51.41
C THR A 33 43.99 15.35 -50.64
N LYS A 34 43.66 15.28 -49.34
CA LYS A 34 43.94 14.11 -48.47
C LYS A 34 42.77 13.11 -48.50
N PRO A 35 42.85 11.99 -49.25
CA PRO A 35 41.72 11.06 -49.37
C PRO A 35 41.34 10.40 -48.05
N VAL A 36 42.32 10.05 -47.21
CA VAL A 36 42.11 9.39 -45.91
C VAL A 36 41.22 10.21 -44.98
N LEU A 37 41.36 11.54 -44.98
CA LEU A 37 40.53 12.44 -44.17
C LEU A 37 39.08 12.48 -44.68
N LYS A 38 38.88 12.55 -46.01
CA LYS A 38 37.55 12.49 -46.63
C LYS A 38 36.85 11.17 -46.28
N THR A 39 37.54 10.03 -46.35
CA THR A 39 36.97 8.71 -46.02
C THR A 39 36.52 8.66 -44.56
N LYS A 40 37.40 8.98 -43.59
CA LYS A 40 37.07 8.95 -42.16
C LYS A 40 35.91 9.88 -41.79
N LEU A 41 35.86 11.09 -42.37
CA LEU A 41 34.77 12.03 -42.12
C LEU A 41 33.45 11.58 -42.78
N THR A 42 33.51 10.95 -43.96
CA THR A 42 32.34 10.35 -44.61
C THR A 42 31.77 9.18 -43.79
N GLU A 43 32.64 8.34 -43.24
CA GLU A 43 32.28 7.20 -42.39
C GLU A 43 31.64 7.66 -41.07
N PHE A 44 32.28 8.61 -40.37
CA PHE A 44 31.73 9.23 -39.17
C PHE A 44 30.34 9.85 -39.40
N LEU A 45 30.11 10.53 -40.53
CA LEU A 45 28.80 11.10 -40.84
C LEU A 45 27.76 10.04 -41.23
N LYS A 46 28.16 8.91 -41.85
CA LYS A 46 27.26 7.76 -42.08
C LYS A 46 26.79 7.16 -40.75
N ASP A 47 27.72 6.84 -39.85
CA ASP A 47 27.43 6.31 -38.51
C ASP A 47 26.57 7.29 -37.70
N SER A 48 26.93 8.58 -37.70
CA SER A 48 26.12 9.64 -37.06
C SER A 48 24.70 9.68 -37.61
N THR A 49 24.52 9.59 -38.93
CA THR A 49 23.20 9.56 -39.58
C THR A 49 22.40 8.34 -39.13
N GLN A 50 23.03 7.16 -39.10
CA GLN A 50 22.37 5.92 -38.66
C GLN A 50 21.97 5.98 -37.18
N ARG A 51 22.83 6.50 -36.29
CA ARG A 51 22.51 6.70 -34.87
C ARG A 51 21.33 7.66 -34.68
N ILE A 52 21.28 8.76 -35.44
CA ILE A 52 20.15 9.71 -35.43
C ILE A 52 18.84 9.03 -35.86
N ILE A 53 18.87 8.19 -36.90
CA ILE A 53 17.70 7.42 -37.35
C ILE A 53 17.23 6.46 -36.25
N VAL A 54 18.15 5.70 -35.64
CA VAL A 54 17.83 4.78 -34.53
C VAL A 54 17.24 5.53 -33.34
N LEU A 55 17.82 6.67 -32.94
CA LEU A 55 17.30 7.50 -31.84
C LEU A 55 15.89 8.03 -32.13
N LYS A 56 15.61 8.50 -33.36
CA LYS A 56 14.26 8.93 -33.75
C LYS A 56 13.25 7.78 -33.75
N VAL A 57 13.66 6.57 -34.13
CA VAL A 57 12.83 5.35 -34.03
C VAL A 57 12.55 4.97 -32.57
N VAL A 58 13.55 5.02 -31.69
CA VAL A 58 13.39 4.77 -30.25
C VAL A 58 12.44 5.80 -29.63
N HIS A 59 12.65 7.10 -29.89
CA HIS A 59 11.78 8.17 -29.41
C HIS A 59 10.31 7.96 -29.80
N ARG A 60 10.05 7.67 -31.09
CA ARG A 60 8.69 7.35 -31.58
C ARG A 60 8.11 6.10 -30.92
N ARG A 61 8.91 5.04 -30.70
CA ARG A 61 8.46 3.81 -30.03
C ARG A 61 8.11 4.04 -28.56
N VAL A 62 8.87 4.89 -27.85
CA VAL A 62 8.58 5.27 -26.45
C VAL A 62 7.30 6.08 -26.36
N LEU A 63 7.12 7.12 -27.18
CA LEU A 63 5.89 7.91 -27.20
C LEU A 63 4.67 7.07 -27.59
N ASN A 64 4.77 6.19 -28.60
CA ASN A 64 3.67 5.28 -28.94
C ASN A 64 3.27 4.37 -27.78
N ARG A 65 4.24 3.81 -27.02
CA ARG A 65 3.95 3.02 -25.80
C ARG A 65 3.29 3.86 -24.71
N PHE A 66 3.72 5.10 -24.52
CA PHE A 66 3.11 6.04 -23.59
C PHE A 66 1.66 6.35 -23.97
N HIS A 67 1.38 6.61 -25.25
CA HIS A 67 0.01 6.82 -25.74
C HIS A 67 -0.87 5.57 -25.53
N SER A 68 -0.35 4.36 -25.79
CA SER A 68 -1.06 3.10 -25.47
C SER A 68 -1.35 2.95 -23.97
N PHE A 69 -0.43 3.39 -23.11
CA PHE A 69 -0.63 3.40 -21.66
C PHE A 69 -1.70 4.41 -21.22
N LEU A 70 -1.77 5.60 -21.82
CA LEU A 70 -2.85 6.56 -21.53
C LEU A 70 -4.23 6.03 -21.97
N LEU A 71 -4.31 5.37 -23.12
CA LEU A 71 -5.54 4.68 -23.55
C LEU A 71 -5.94 3.58 -22.57
N TYR A 72 -4.99 2.81 -22.03
CA TYR A 72 -5.25 1.82 -20.97
C TYR A 72 -5.73 2.45 -19.66
N LEU A 73 -5.27 3.67 -19.32
CA LEU A 73 -5.80 4.47 -18.21
C LEU A 73 -7.17 5.13 -18.51
N GLY A 74 -7.78 4.87 -19.67
CA GLY A 74 -9.10 5.39 -20.04
C GLY A 74 -9.11 6.81 -20.61
N TYR A 75 -7.95 7.39 -20.99
CA TYR A 75 -7.93 8.70 -21.64
C TYR A 75 -8.56 8.62 -23.05
N PRO A 76 -9.41 9.59 -23.44
CA PRO A 76 -9.97 9.62 -24.79
C PRO A 76 -8.88 9.90 -25.83
N ALA A 77 -8.95 9.19 -26.96
CA ALA A 77 -7.90 9.22 -27.99
C ALA A 77 -7.59 10.60 -28.60
N SER A 78 -8.51 11.56 -28.47
CA SER A 78 -8.29 12.98 -28.79
C SER A 78 -7.21 13.60 -27.89
N ALA A 79 -7.38 13.52 -26.56
CA ALA A 79 -6.55 14.17 -25.56
C ALA A 79 -5.19 13.48 -25.33
N VAL A 80 -5.05 12.19 -25.67
CA VAL A 80 -3.82 11.40 -25.47
C VAL A 80 -2.56 12.04 -26.10
N ARG A 81 -2.71 12.87 -27.14
CA ARG A 81 -1.61 13.56 -27.81
C ARG A 81 -1.18 14.86 -27.12
N ASP A 82 -2.07 15.46 -26.33
CA ASP A 82 -1.87 16.77 -25.70
C ASP A 82 -1.35 16.62 -24.25
N VAL A 83 -1.45 15.41 -23.69
CA VAL A 83 -0.97 15.04 -22.35
C VAL A 83 0.55 14.86 -22.36
N LYS A 84 1.26 15.77 -21.68
CA LYS A 84 2.72 15.73 -21.54
C LYS A 84 3.18 14.52 -20.73
N VAL A 85 4.17 13.78 -21.25
CA VAL A 85 4.78 12.63 -20.56
C VAL A 85 5.22 12.99 -19.13
N THR A 86 5.81 14.18 -18.97
CA THR A 86 6.35 14.68 -17.71
C THR A 86 5.29 14.95 -16.64
N SER A 87 4.04 15.29 -16.98
CA SER A 87 2.98 15.49 -15.98
C SER A 87 2.43 14.16 -15.45
N ILE A 88 2.24 13.16 -16.33
CA ILE A 88 1.77 11.84 -15.93
C ILE A 88 2.83 11.09 -15.12
N CYS A 89 4.12 11.20 -15.48
CA CYS A 89 5.19 10.64 -14.65
C CYS A 89 5.27 11.28 -13.26
N LYS A 90 4.99 12.59 -13.12
CA LYS A 90 4.89 13.26 -11.82
C LYS A 90 3.68 12.76 -11.01
N LEU A 91 2.49 12.74 -11.62
CA LEU A 91 1.27 12.25 -10.97
C LEU A 91 1.42 10.81 -10.44
N LEU A 92 2.06 9.93 -11.21
CA LEU A 92 2.37 8.56 -10.79
C LEU A 92 3.40 8.50 -9.64
N GLN A 93 4.41 9.38 -9.64
CA GLN A 93 5.41 9.48 -8.58
C GLN A 93 4.80 10.01 -7.27
N GLU A 94 3.94 11.03 -7.37
CA GLU A 94 3.20 11.64 -6.27
C GLU A 94 2.22 10.62 -5.67
N PHE A 95 1.39 9.98 -6.50
CA PHE A 95 0.48 8.90 -6.09
C PHE A 95 1.21 7.73 -5.41
N ALA A 96 2.35 7.27 -5.95
CA ALA A 96 3.11 6.17 -5.34
C ALA A 96 3.70 6.54 -3.96
N LEU A 97 4.10 7.80 -3.78
CA LEU A 97 4.61 8.32 -2.51
C LEU A 97 3.48 8.47 -1.47
N GLU A 98 2.34 9.00 -1.89
CA GLU A 98 1.13 9.09 -1.06
C GLU A 98 0.63 7.70 -0.64
N TYR A 99 0.50 6.76 -1.59
CA TYR A 99 0.09 5.39 -1.33
C TYR A 99 1.00 4.72 -0.29
N ARG A 100 2.33 4.79 -0.47
CA ARG A 100 3.30 4.23 0.48
C ARG A 100 3.13 4.83 1.88
N THR A 101 3.09 6.16 1.99
CA THR A 101 2.97 6.82 3.32
C THR A 101 1.59 6.63 3.96
N CYS A 102 0.52 6.47 3.18
CA CYS A 102 -0.79 6.05 3.69
C CYS A 102 -0.77 4.62 4.21
N TRP A 103 -0.20 3.68 3.45
CA TRP A 103 -0.09 2.27 3.82
C TRP A 103 0.74 2.07 5.10
N GLU A 104 1.90 2.74 5.20
CA GLU A 104 2.73 2.76 6.43
C GLU A 104 1.97 3.32 7.64
N ARG A 105 1.19 4.39 7.47
CA ARG A 105 0.35 4.97 8.53
C ARG A 105 -0.75 4.01 8.99
N VAL A 106 -1.41 3.32 8.06
CA VAL A 106 -2.44 2.29 8.38
C VAL A 106 -1.82 1.13 9.15
N LEU A 107 -0.69 0.59 8.67
CA LEU A 107 0.02 -0.51 9.33
C LEU A 107 0.49 -0.13 10.74
N LEU A 108 1.02 1.09 10.92
CA LEU A 108 1.40 1.60 12.23
C LEU A 108 0.18 1.81 13.14
N GLN A 109 -0.96 2.23 12.61
CA GLN A 109 -2.21 2.38 13.37
C GLN A 109 -2.74 1.01 13.81
N GLN A 110 -2.69 -0.02 12.97
CA GLN A 110 -3.05 -1.40 13.34
C GLN A 110 -2.13 -1.92 14.46
N LYS A 111 -0.81 -1.80 14.32
CA LYS A 111 0.17 -2.18 15.36
C LYS A 111 -0.10 -1.45 16.69
N LYS A 112 -0.38 -0.14 16.65
CA LYS A 112 -0.75 0.65 17.84
C LYS A 112 -2.08 0.21 18.47
N ARG A 113 -3.10 -0.14 17.66
CA ARG A 113 -4.39 -0.68 18.14
C ARG A 113 -4.22 -2.05 18.80
N ALA A 114 -3.44 -2.95 18.21
CA ALA A 114 -3.11 -4.25 18.79
C ALA A 114 -2.38 -4.11 20.14
N ALA A 115 -1.29 -3.33 20.17
CA ALA A 115 -0.54 -3.07 21.40
C ALA A 115 -1.32 -2.28 22.47
N HIS A 116 -2.43 -1.63 22.11
CA HIS A 116 -3.36 -1.05 23.09
C HIS A 116 -4.32 -2.10 23.65
N ARG A 117 -4.83 -3.04 22.82
CA ARG A 117 -5.65 -4.17 23.29
C ARG A 117 -4.89 -5.03 24.30
N GLU A 118 -3.65 -5.41 24.01
CA GLU A 118 -2.83 -6.22 24.93
C GLU A 118 -2.60 -5.52 26.27
N ARG A 119 -2.25 -4.22 26.27
CA ARG A 119 -2.14 -3.42 27.51
C ARG A 119 -3.47 -3.34 28.27
N ASN A 120 -4.61 -3.34 27.59
CA ASN A 120 -5.91 -3.30 28.24
C ASN A 120 -6.30 -4.65 28.89
N LYS A 121 -5.72 -5.79 28.46
CA LYS A 121 -5.93 -7.11 29.13
C LYS A 121 -5.28 -7.20 30.53
N THR A 122 -4.19 -6.45 30.73
CA THR A 122 -3.40 -6.43 31.99
C THR A 122 -3.63 -5.17 32.83
N ARG A 123 -4.15 -4.09 32.23
CA ARG A 123 -4.52 -2.84 32.91
C ARG A 123 -5.51 -3.10 34.06
N GLY A 124 -5.05 -2.89 35.28
CA GLY A 124 -5.87 -2.96 36.50
C GLY A 124 -5.90 -4.32 37.19
N ARG A 125 -5.15 -5.32 36.70
CA ARG A 125 -4.85 -6.52 37.49
C ARG A 125 -3.88 -6.15 38.62
N LEU A 126 -4.10 -6.68 39.81
CA LEU A 126 -3.13 -6.60 40.90
C LEU A 126 -1.94 -7.52 40.59
N ILE A 127 -0.75 -7.16 41.06
CA ILE A 127 0.49 -7.92 40.83
C ILE A 127 0.61 -9.11 41.82
N THR A 128 -0.26 -9.18 42.83
CA THR A 128 -0.25 -10.18 43.92
C THR A 128 -0.54 -11.62 43.50
N GLU A 129 -0.84 -11.91 42.23
CA GLU A 129 -1.12 -13.26 41.72
C GLU A 129 0.13 -13.96 41.12
N THR A 130 1.33 -13.37 41.20
CA THR A 130 2.55 -13.92 40.59
C THR A 130 3.24 -15.04 41.38
N GLU A 131 2.57 -15.66 42.37
CA GLU A 131 3.12 -16.77 43.18
C GLU A 131 3.50 -18.00 42.34
N LYS A 132 2.96 -18.14 41.13
CA LYS A 132 3.21 -19.29 40.23
C LYS A 132 4.54 -19.26 39.47
N PHE A 133 5.50 -18.41 39.87
CA PHE A 133 6.82 -18.27 39.23
C PHE A 133 8.01 -18.74 40.08
N SER A 134 7.82 -19.19 41.33
CA SER A 134 8.92 -19.65 42.21
C SER A 134 9.20 -21.16 42.18
N GLY A 135 8.35 -21.97 41.53
CA GLY A 135 8.35 -23.44 41.62
C GLY A 135 9.45 -24.18 40.84
N ILE A 136 10.64 -23.60 40.65
CA ILE A 136 11.79 -24.27 39.99
C ILE A 136 13.08 -24.04 40.79
N ALA A 137 13.00 -24.32 42.09
CA ALA A 137 14.15 -24.52 42.96
C ALA A 137 13.82 -25.67 43.94
N GLU A 138 14.87 -26.33 44.45
CA GLU A 138 14.81 -27.27 45.58
C GLU A 138 14.03 -28.58 45.37
N ALA A 139 14.69 -29.55 44.72
CA ALA A 139 14.43 -30.98 44.89
C ALA A 139 15.77 -31.74 44.90
N VAL A 140 16.12 -32.34 46.06
CA VAL A 140 17.44 -32.94 46.33
C VAL A 140 17.35 -34.48 46.30
N LEU A 141 18.46 -35.14 45.92
CA LEU A 141 18.67 -36.61 45.84
C LEU A 141 19.49 -37.12 47.03
N PRO A 142 19.63 -38.45 47.29
CA PRO A 142 18.90 -39.67 46.86
C PRO A 142 18.31 -40.38 48.13
N PRO A 143 18.20 -41.73 48.33
CA PRO A 143 18.27 -42.91 47.45
C PRO A 143 17.14 -43.98 47.67
N ALA A 144 17.28 -45.12 46.96
CA ALA A 144 16.91 -46.52 47.27
C ALA A 144 15.77 -46.85 48.29
N VAL A 145 14.78 -47.71 47.98
CA VAL A 145 14.91 -49.02 47.30
C VAL A 145 13.71 -49.48 46.42
N VAL A 146 14.05 -50.05 45.24
CA VAL A 146 13.47 -51.24 44.56
C VAL A 146 11.95 -51.34 44.22
N SER A 147 11.68 -51.33 42.89
CA SER A 147 10.58 -52.00 42.14
C SER A 147 9.12 -51.58 42.41
N SER A 148 8.29 -51.22 41.41
CA SER A 148 8.09 -51.91 40.12
C SER A 148 7.35 -51.06 39.06
N SER A 149 7.21 -51.59 37.83
CA SER A 149 6.47 -51.05 36.65
C SER A 149 7.09 -49.86 35.87
N PRO A 150 7.35 -49.99 34.54
CA PRO A 150 7.82 -48.89 33.69
C PRO A 150 6.69 -48.07 33.01
N ARG A 151 6.75 -46.75 33.24
CA ARG A 151 6.64 -45.60 32.30
C ARG A 151 5.80 -45.64 30.99
N GLU A 152 5.25 -44.45 30.72
CA GLU A 152 5.12 -43.77 29.41
C GLU A 152 3.99 -44.16 28.44
N GLN A 153 2.81 -43.56 28.67
CA GLN A 153 1.89 -43.13 27.62
C GLN A 153 1.34 -41.72 27.91
N MET A 154 2.03 -40.66 27.47
CA MET A 154 1.44 -39.31 27.39
C MET A 154 1.98 -38.44 26.23
N GLU A 155 2.43 -39.06 25.13
CA GLU A 155 2.88 -38.31 23.95
C GLU A 155 2.63 -39.10 22.64
N ALA A 156 1.34 -39.32 22.31
CA ALA A 156 0.93 -40.13 21.14
C ALA A 156 -0.32 -39.61 20.39
N GLY A 157 -0.78 -38.38 20.68
CA GLY A 157 -2.09 -37.90 20.22
C GLY A 157 -2.18 -37.33 18.79
N HIS A 158 -1.07 -36.83 18.22
CA HIS A 158 -1.14 -35.87 17.09
C HIS A 158 -0.17 -36.09 15.92
N GLU A 159 0.52 -37.23 15.82
CA GLU A 159 1.43 -37.52 14.69
C GLU A 159 0.72 -38.18 13.47
N SER A 160 -0.45 -38.81 13.70
CA SER A 160 -1.11 -39.70 12.72
C SER A 160 -1.65 -39.03 11.43
N MET A 161 -1.66 -37.69 11.35
CA MET A 161 -2.18 -36.96 10.18
C MET A 161 -1.11 -36.41 9.21
N LYS A 162 0.14 -36.87 9.31
CA LYS A 162 1.24 -36.39 8.43
C LYS A 162 1.61 -37.34 7.28
N ILE A 163 1.12 -38.58 7.28
CA ILE A 163 1.55 -39.65 6.35
C ILE A 163 0.82 -39.60 5.00
N VAL A 164 -0.35 -38.94 4.91
CA VAL A 164 -1.21 -38.94 3.70
C VAL A 164 -0.82 -37.88 2.65
N LEU A 165 0.07 -36.93 2.98
CA LEU A 165 0.36 -35.75 2.13
C LEU A 165 1.76 -35.75 1.49
N THR A 166 2.47 -36.88 1.51
CA THR A 166 3.76 -37.11 0.83
C THR A 166 3.87 -38.59 0.44
N SER A 167 4.21 -39.00 -0.79
CA SER A 167 4.54 -38.20 -1.99
C SER A 167 4.15 -38.95 -3.31
N PRO A 168 4.86 -38.93 -4.47
CA PRO A 168 4.22 -38.80 -5.79
C PRO A 168 4.14 -40.10 -6.62
N THR A 169 3.60 -40.04 -7.86
CA THR A 169 4.27 -40.44 -9.13
C THR A 169 3.31 -40.54 -10.35
N ASP A 170 3.53 -39.68 -11.35
CA ASP A 170 3.36 -39.81 -12.82
C ASP A 170 2.05 -40.18 -13.56
N ILE A 171 2.11 -39.89 -14.86
CA ILE A 171 1.04 -39.75 -15.87
C ILE A 171 1.21 -40.83 -16.97
N PRO A 172 0.15 -41.23 -17.71
CA PRO A 172 0.01 -40.73 -19.09
C PRO A 172 -1.47 -40.51 -19.52
N ALA A 173 -1.91 -39.31 -19.89
CA ALA A 173 -1.61 -38.56 -21.13
C ALA A 173 -2.36 -39.01 -22.40
N ARG A 174 -3.39 -38.25 -22.82
CA ARG A 174 -3.78 -38.12 -24.24
C ARG A 174 -4.37 -36.74 -24.59
N ARG A 175 -4.37 -36.43 -25.89
CA ARG A 175 -4.50 -35.07 -26.48
C ARG A 175 -5.91 -34.79 -27.01
N SER A 176 -6.29 -33.50 -27.11
CA SER A 176 -6.77 -32.87 -28.36
C SER A 176 -6.94 -31.35 -28.26
N ARG A 177 -7.18 -30.66 -29.40
CA ARG A 177 -7.28 -29.19 -29.56
C ARG A 177 -8.62 -28.78 -30.22
N ALA A 178 -9.26 -27.72 -29.72
CA ALA A 178 -10.10 -26.75 -30.46
C ALA A 178 -10.34 -25.49 -29.55
N SER A 179 -10.67 -24.25 -29.94
CA SER A 179 -10.61 -23.43 -31.19
C SER A 179 -11.93 -22.88 -31.77
N GLN A 180 -12.07 -21.54 -31.69
CA GLN A 180 -12.99 -20.64 -32.45
C GLN A 180 -14.51 -20.65 -32.12
N GLY A 181 -15.19 -19.55 -32.48
CA GLY A 181 -16.62 -19.25 -32.25
C GLY A 181 -16.85 -18.41 -30.98
N THR A 182 -17.23 -17.11 -30.97
CA THR A 182 -18.08 -16.23 -31.80
C THR A 182 -19.59 -16.39 -31.56
N GLY A 183 -20.22 -15.41 -30.89
CA GLY A 183 -21.68 -15.28 -30.77
C GLY A 183 -22.13 -14.21 -29.75
N HIS A 184 -23.00 -13.29 -30.17
CA HIS A 184 -23.77 -12.39 -29.28
C HIS A 184 -25.18 -12.96 -29.08
N GLY A 185 -25.83 -12.72 -27.92
CA GLY A 185 -27.28 -12.96 -27.79
C GLY A 185 -27.84 -12.96 -26.37
N THR A 186 -28.52 -11.87 -26.00
CA THR A 186 -29.52 -11.76 -24.92
C THR A 186 -30.57 -10.71 -25.33
N PRO A 187 -31.76 -10.58 -24.70
CA PRO A 187 -32.38 -11.39 -23.63
C PRO A 187 -33.79 -11.92 -24.01
N THR A 188 -34.48 -12.61 -23.08
CA THR A 188 -35.96 -12.60 -22.92
C THR A 188 -36.33 -13.15 -21.52
N GLN A 189 -37.49 -12.77 -20.98
CA GLN A 189 -37.98 -13.10 -19.63
C GLN A 189 -38.66 -14.48 -19.54
N GLY A 190 -38.70 -15.06 -18.33
CA GLY A 190 -39.56 -16.18 -17.95
C GLY A 190 -39.38 -16.56 -16.49
N SER A 191 -40.48 -16.61 -15.73
CA SER A 191 -40.53 -16.96 -14.28
C SER A 191 -41.74 -17.87 -14.02
N PRO A 192 -41.86 -18.51 -12.85
CA PRO A 192 -40.84 -19.07 -11.95
C PRO A 192 -41.02 -20.61 -11.79
N ALA A 193 -40.08 -21.27 -11.10
CA ALA A 193 -40.26 -22.63 -10.60
C ALA A 193 -39.77 -22.72 -9.15
N GLN A 194 -40.46 -23.51 -8.31
CA GLN A 194 -39.99 -23.87 -6.97
C GLN A 194 -39.16 -25.15 -7.07
N GLU A 195 -37.98 -25.17 -6.45
CA GLU A 195 -37.26 -26.41 -6.13
C GLU A 195 -36.73 -26.29 -4.70
N ASP A 196 -37.16 -27.19 -3.82
CA ASP A 196 -36.67 -27.28 -2.45
C ASP A 196 -35.26 -27.89 -2.45
N VAL A 197 -34.25 -27.06 -2.17
CA VAL A 197 -32.84 -27.47 -2.06
C VAL A 197 -32.38 -27.30 -0.61
N PRO A 198 -31.75 -28.31 0.02
CA PRO A 198 -31.22 -28.17 1.37
C PRO A 198 -30.17 -27.05 1.44
N SER A 199 -30.31 -26.12 2.38
CA SER A 199 -29.48 -24.92 2.43
C SER A 199 -28.01 -25.23 2.72
N SER A 200 -27.13 -24.45 2.08
CA SER A 200 -25.72 -24.39 2.45
C SER A 200 -25.55 -23.64 3.78
N PRO A 201 -24.51 -23.92 4.59
CA PRO A 201 -24.35 -23.31 5.91
C PRO A 201 -24.03 -21.80 5.91
N ASP A 202 -24.00 -21.15 4.74
CA ASP A 202 -23.77 -19.71 4.58
C ASP A 202 -25.05 -18.90 4.86
N ASP A 203 -26.23 -19.47 4.57
CA ASP A 203 -27.56 -18.87 4.65
C ASP A 203 -27.90 -18.38 6.08
N ALA A 204 -27.50 -19.15 7.10
CA ALA A 204 -27.64 -18.80 8.50
C ALA A 204 -26.79 -17.58 8.92
N SER A 205 -25.72 -17.26 8.17
CA SER A 205 -24.92 -16.04 8.39
C SER A 205 -25.68 -14.79 7.99
N ASP A 206 -26.35 -14.86 6.83
CA ASP A 206 -27.07 -13.74 6.25
C ASP A 206 -28.37 -13.46 7.02
N GLU A 207 -29.10 -14.49 7.50
CA GLU A 207 -30.22 -14.27 8.44
C GLU A 207 -29.79 -13.49 9.69
N ILE A 208 -28.64 -13.82 10.28
CA ILE A 208 -28.11 -13.14 11.48
C ILE A 208 -27.71 -11.70 11.15
N MET A 209 -27.07 -11.46 10.00
CA MET A 209 -26.74 -10.12 9.53
C MET A 209 -27.99 -9.27 9.31
N ASP A 210 -29.02 -9.85 8.70
CA ASP A 210 -30.28 -9.17 8.39
C ASP A 210 -31.08 -8.86 9.67
N GLN A 211 -31.08 -9.76 10.67
CA GLN A 211 -31.61 -9.49 12.01
C GLN A 211 -30.83 -8.38 12.75
N LEU A 212 -29.50 -8.30 12.56
CA LEU A 212 -28.68 -7.21 13.10
C LEU A 212 -29.03 -5.85 12.46
N VAL A 213 -29.20 -5.82 11.14
CA VAL A 213 -29.62 -4.61 10.41
C VAL A 213 -31.04 -4.19 10.81
N LYS A 214 -31.98 -5.14 10.88
CA LYS A 214 -33.37 -4.89 11.32
C LYS A 214 -33.43 -4.34 12.74
N SER A 215 -32.66 -4.91 13.69
CA SER A 215 -32.63 -4.41 15.08
C SER A 215 -31.93 -3.05 15.26
N VAL A 216 -31.01 -2.67 14.37
CA VAL A 216 -30.39 -1.33 14.35
C VAL A 216 -31.27 -0.28 13.67
N THR A 217 -32.12 -0.66 12.71
CA THR A 217 -32.94 0.28 11.92
C THR A 217 -34.38 0.41 12.40
N HIS A 218 -34.96 -0.62 13.00
CA HIS A 218 -36.37 -0.64 13.43
C HIS A 218 -36.54 -0.06 14.85
N ASN A 219 -36.99 1.19 14.93
CA ASN A 219 -37.23 1.91 16.19
C ASN A 219 -38.74 2.03 16.52
N PRO A 220 -39.32 1.15 17.35
CA PRO A 220 -40.77 1.03 17.53
C PRO A 220 -41.39 2.04 18.52
N ASN A 221 -40.94 3.30 18.60
CA ASN A 221 -41.70 4.37 19.25
C ASN A 221 -41.24 5.81 18.88
N PRO A 222 -42.09 6.67 18.28
CA PRO A 222 -41.79 8.09 18.08
C PRO A 222 -42.19 8.93 19.31
N ARG A 223 -41.36 8.92 20.37
CA ARG A 223 -41.51 9.86 21.50
C ARG A 223 -40.55 11.06 21.34
N PRO A 224 -41.04 12.29 21.09
CA PRO A 224 -40.17 13.45 20.91
C PRO A 224 -39.68 14.01 22.26
N CYS A 225 -38.46 13.65 22.66
CA CYS A 225 -37.75 14.28 23.77
C CYS A 225 -36.66 15.24 23.23
N PRO A 226 -36.64 16.52 23.63
CA PRO A 226 -35.69 17.49 23.09
C PRO A 226 -34.26 17.23 23.58
N ASN A 227 -33.29 17.45 22.70
CA ASN A 227 -31.86 17.28 22.98
C ASN A 227 -31.37 18.27 24.06
N LYS A 228 -31.23 17.80 25.30
CA LYS A 228 -30.43 18.51 26.32
C LYS A 228 -28.95 18.36 26.00
N GLU A 229 -28.44 19.21 25.12
CA GLU A 229 -27.01 19.22 24.81
C GLU A 229 -26.18 19.47 26.08
N ARG A 230 -25.33 18.48 26.40
CA ARG A 230 -24.46 18.50 27.57
C ARG A 230 -23.34 19.53 27.36
N ARG A 231 -23.61 20.79 27.71
CA ARG A 231 -22.68 21.94 27.75
C ARG A 231 -21.27 21.49 28.17
N ARG A 232 -20.33 21.44 27.22
CA ARG A 232 -18.92 21.10 27.47
C ARG A 232 -18.13 22.38 27.71
N SER A 233 -17.91 22.74 28.97
CA SER A 233 -17.02 23.84 29.37
C SER A 233 -15.55 23.53 29.04
N ARG A 234 -15.15 23.75 27.78
CA ARG A 234 -13.76 23.67 27.31
C ARG A 234 -12.98 24.96 27.61
N GLY A 235 -13.06 25.43 28.86
CA GLY A 235 -12.21 26.50 29.36
C GLY A 235 -10.76 26.03 29.48
N ASN A 236 -9.91 26.51 28.57
CA ASN A 236 -8.45 26.62 28.60
C ASN A 236 -7.68 25.78 29.66
N ARG A 237 -7.79 24.44 29.64
CA ARG A 237 -7.02 23.54 30.53
C ARG A 237 -5.56 23.39 30.09
N LYS A 238 -4.78 24.48 30.17
CA LYS A 238 -3.30 24.41 30.18
C LYS A 238 -2.86 23.83 31.53
N SER A 239 -2.05 22.77 31.52
CA SER A 239 -1.63 22.08 32.74
C SER A 239 -0.48 22.82 33.44
N LEU A 240 -0.75 23.33 34.64
CA LEU A 240 0.16 24.18 35.44
C LEU A 240 1.53 23.54 35.74
N ARG A 241 1.65 22.21 35.65
CA ARG A 241 2.87 21.44 35.91
C ARG A 241 4.04 21.69 34.93
N ARG A 242 3.88 22.54 33.91
CA ARG A 242 4.94 22.79 32.90
C ARG A 242 5.79 24.05 33.12
N THR A 243 5.45 24.93 34.05
CA THR A 243 6.17 26.20 34.30
C THR A 243 7.11 26.19 35.51
N LEU A 244 7.24 25.06 36.23
CA LEU A 244 8.14 24.89 37.39
C LEU A 244 9.65 24.87 37.06
N LYS A 245 10.07 25.51 35.96
CA LYS A 245 11.47 25.85 35.66
C LYS A 245 11.71 27.33 35.31
N SER A 246 10.65 28.15 35.25
CA SER A 246 10.73 29.58 34.88
C SER A 246 9.92 30.49 35.80
N GLY A 247 9.34 29.96 36.87
CA GLY A 247 8.34 30.65 37.69
C GLY A 247 6.98 30.80 36.99
N LEU A 248 6.06 31.45 37.69
CA LEU A 248 4.80 31.97 37.13
C LEU A 248 4.96 33.49 36.98
N THR A 249 4.42 34.06 35.90
CA THR A 249 4.35 35.52 35.77
C THR A 249 3.34 36.10 36.75
N GLU A 250 3.59 37.33 37.21
CA GLU A 250 2.82 38.00 38.25
C GLU A 250 1.32 38.13 37.91
N GLU A 251 1.02 38.48 36.65
CA GLU A 251 -0.33 38.47 36.06
C GLU A 251 -1.02 37.09 36.22
N LEU A 252 -0.28 35.99 36.08
CA LEU A 252 -0.82 34.64 36.22
C LEU A 252 -1.04 34.26 37.70
N VAL A 253 -0.20 34.77 38.61
CA VAL A 253 -0.39 34.62 40.07
C VAL A 253 -1.64 35.37 40.52
N GLN A 254 -1.86 36.58 40.00
CA GLN A 254 -3.07 37.38 40.20
C GLN A 254 -4.31 36.63 39.68
N ALA A 255 -4.28 36.16 38.43
CA ALA A 255 -5.39 35.46 37.77
C ALA A 255 -5.72 34.07 38.38
N LEU A 256 -4.79 33.49 39.15
CA LEU A 256 -5.00 32.24 39.89
C LEU A 256 -5.41 32.48 41.37
N GLY A 257 -5.49 33.73 41.83
CA GLY A 257 -5.83 34.06 43.21
C GLY A 257 -4.76 33.67 44.23
N LEU A 258 -3.50 33.54 43.80
CA LEU A 258 -2.36 33.10 44.62
C LEU A 258 -1.51 34.25 45.18
N GLY A 259 -1.86 35.50 44.85
CA GLY A 259 -1.20 36.70 45.39
C GLY A 259 -1.60 36.95 46.84
N ARG A 260 -0.62 37.25 47.71
CA ARG A 260 -0.88 37.64 49.11
C ARG A 260 -1.47 39.05 49.14
N VAL A 261 -2.64 39.21 49.75
CA VAL A 261 -3.24 40.54 50.00
C VAL A 261 -2.38 41.29 51.04
N PRO A 262 -1.89 42.50 50.74
CA PRO A 262 -1.25 43.36 51.75
C PRO A 262 -2.33 44.06 52.60
N GLY A 263 -2.32 43.86 53.91
CA GLY A 263 -3.23 44.59 54.82
C GLY A 263 -3.88 43.83 55.98
N MET A 264 -3.35 42.66 56.40
CA MET A 264 -3.69 42.08 57.70
C MET A 264 -2.43 41.68 58.46
N GLU A 265 -2.20 42.36 59.58
CA GLU A 265 -1.25 41.97 60.63
C GLU A 265 -2.02 41.22 61.73
N ILE A 266 -1.55 40.01 62.05
CA ILE A 266 -1.55 39.37 63.38
C ILE A 266 -0.26 38.55 63.42
#